data_AF-A0A382IRD5-F1
#
_entry.id   AF-A0A382IRD5-F1
#
_cell.length_a   1.000
_cell.length_b   1.000
_cell.length_c   1.000
_cell.angle_alpha   90.00
_cell.angle_beta   90.00
_cell.angle_gamma   90.00
#
_symmetry.space_group_name_H-M   'P 1'
#
loop_
_entity.id
_entity.type
_entity.pdbx_description
1 polymer ?
#
loop_
_entity_poly.entity_id
_entity_poly.type
_entity_poly.pdbx_seq_one_letter_code
_entity_poly.pdbx_strand_id
1 'polypeptide(L)'
;MYYLIREEHYKPENILSVTFTNKAAKEMKERVMKLLKTDNLPITIGTFHSVCARLLRVEAKHLNISPHFAIYDVQDQLDLLKVVLKGLNVPKEQLSPNHIRNQISYLKNKMITPSTQLRKARTILEKKVVEVYSAYQKALKENDALDFDDLLLYPL
;
A
#
# COMPACT_ATOMS: atom_id res chain seq x y z
N MET A 1 22.83 2.93 -12.24
CA MET A 1 22.77 1.45 -12.09
C MET A 1 23.84 0.77 -12.93
N TYR A 2 23.77 0.74 -14.27
CA TYR A 2 24.79 0.13 -15.13
C TYR A 2 26.22 0.53 -14.76
N TYR A 3 26.49 1.84 -14.70
CA TYR A 3 27.79 2.39 -14.33
C TYR A 3 28.27 1.91 -12.94
N LEU A 4 27.39 1.98 -11.92
CA LEU A 4 27.71 1.56 -10.54
C LEU A 4 28.12 0.08 -10.45
N ILE A 5 27.52 -0.77 -11.28
CA ILE A 5 27.81 -2.20 -11.32
C ILE A 5 29.07 -2.46 -12.14
N ARG A 6 29.20 -1.84 -13.31
CA ARG A 6 30.34 -2.05 -14.23
C ARG A 6 31.67 -1.57 -13.63
N GLU A 7 31.65 -0.43 -12.95
CA GLU A 7 32.83 0.13 -12.27
C GLU A 7 33.03 -0.45 -10.87
N GLU A 8 32.28 -1.50 -10.52
CA GLU A 8 32.36 -2.22 -9.24
C GLU A 8 32.19 -1.35 -7.98
N HIS A 9 31.58 -0.17 -8.11
CA HIS A 9 31.27 0.70 -6.97
C HIS A 9 30.30 0.03 -5.99
N TYR A 10 29.34 -0.74 -6.50
CA TYR A 10 28.37 -1.48 -5.68
C TYR A 10 28.00 -2.81 -6.30
N LYS A 11 27.84 -3.84 -5.45
CA LYS A 11 27.25 -5.11 -5.87
C LYS A 11 25.78 -4.92 -6.26
N PRO A 12 25.25 -5.62 -7.29
CA PRO A 12 23.86 -5.47 -7.74
C PRO A 12 22.80 -5.65 -6.64
N GLU A 13 23.04 -6.58 -5.70
CA GLU A 13 22.14 -6.85 -4.57
C GLU A 13 22.01 -5.69 -3.58
N ASN A 14 22.98 -4.77 -3.57
CA ASN A 14 22.97 -3.58 -2.73
C ASN A 14 22.26 -2.38 -3.39
N ILE A 15 21.72 -2.55 -4.60
CA ILE A 15 21.03 -1.49 -5.33
C ILE A 15 19.53 -1.73 -5.31
N LEU A 16 18.80 -0.74 -4.79
CA LEU A 16 17.35 -0.65 -4.89
C LEU A 16 16.96 0.43 -5.91
N SER A 17 16.10 0.08 -6.86
CA SER A 17 15.50 1.04 -7.79
C SER A 17 13.98 0.96 -7.75
N VAL A 18 13.34 2.11 -7.53
CA VAL A 18 11.89 2.25 -7.41
C VAL A 18 11.31 3.13 -8.51
N THR A 19 10.15 2.75 -9.04
CA THR A 19 9.40 3.52 -10.04
C THR A 19 7.91 3.62 -9.67
N PHE A 20 7.15 4.43 -10.42
CA PHE A 20 5.71 4.55 -10.22
C PHE A 20 4.88 3.52 -11.00
N THR A 21 5.42 2.95 -12.08
CA THR A 21 4.67 2.03 -12.95
C THR A 21 5.42 0.73 -13.19
N ASN A 22 4.67 -0.37 -13.30
CA ASN A 22 5.23 -1.68 -13.64
C ASN A 22 5.93 -1.65 -15.00
N LYS A 23 5.40 -0.88 -15.96
CA LYS A 23 6.03 -0.67 -17.28
C LYS A 23 7.42 -0.05 -17.15
N ALA A 24 7.56 1.03 -16.39
CA ALA A 24 8.86 1.68 -16.19
C ALA A 24 9.86 0.77 -15.44
N ALA A 25 9.40 0.02 -14.43
CA ALA A 25 10.24 -0.96 -13.75
C ALA A 25 10.75 -2.05 -14.72
N LYS A 26 9.87 -2.57 -15.57
CA LYS A 26 10.21 -3.59 -16.58
C LYS A 26 11.20 -3.06 -17.61
N GLU A 27 10.91 -1.90 -18.22
CA GLU A 27 11.80 -1.25 -19.19
C GLU A 27 13.18 -0.95 -18.60
N MET A 28 13.23 -0.49 -17.35
CA MET A 28 14.49 -0.22 -16.66
C MET A 28 15.31 -1.50 -16.43
N LYS A 29 14.65 -2.59 -16.02
CA LYS A 29 15.27 -3.91 -15.83
C LYS A 29 15.83 -4.45 -17.16
N GLU A 30 15.02 -4.44 -18.22
CA GLU A 30 15.44 -4.90 -19.55
C GLU A 30 16.64 -4.11 -20.07
N ARG A 31 16.63 -2.78 -19.88
CA ARG A 31 17.72 -1.90 -20.32
C ARG A 31 19.03 -2.20 -19.59
N VAL A 32 19.02 -2.35 -18.27
CA VAL A 32 20.26 -2.61 -17.52
C VAL A 32 20.82 -4.00 -17.82
N MET A 33 19.96 -5.01 -17.95
CA MET A 33 20.37 -6.37 -18.30
C MET A 33 21.02 -6.42 -19.69
N LYS A 34 20.42 -5.75 -20.68
CA LYS A 34 20.98 -5.64 -22.04
C LYS A 34 22.36 -4.96 -22.04
N LEU A 35 22.56 -3.92 -21.23
CA LEU A 35 23.85 -3.22 -21.15
C LEU A 35 24.93 -4.06 -20.45
N LEU A 36 24.56 -4.84 -19.44
CA LEU A 36 25.47 -5.75 -18.72
C LEU A 36 25.67 -7.10 -19.43
N LYS A 37 24.89 -7.39 -20.48
CA LYS A 37 24.89 -8.67 -21.20
C LYS A 37 24.70 -9.88 -20.26
N THR A 38 23.76 -9.75 -19.32
CA THR A 38 23.40 -10.83 -18.38
C THR A 38 21.90 -11.03 -18.33
N ASP A 39 21.49 -12.30 -18.23
CA ASP A 39 20.10 -12.70 -18.03
C ASP A 39 19.76 -12.91 -16.55
N ASN A 40 20.79 -12.91 -15.69
CA ASN A 40 20.64 -13.02 -14.24
C ASN A 40 21.33 -11.84 -13.55
N LEU A 41 20.53 -10.92 -13.01
CA LEU A 41 21.00 -9.78 -12.25
C LEU A 41 20.27 -9.75 -10.91
N PRO A 42 20.94 -10.02 -9.78
CA PRO A 42 20.32 -10.08 -8.46
C PRO A 42 20.06 -8.66 -7.92
N ILE A 43 19.27 -7.87 -8.64
CA ILE A 43 18.95 -6.48 -8.31
C ILE A 43 17.46 -6.33 -7.99
N THR A 44 17.14 -5.44 -7.05
CA THR A 44 15.75 -5.07 -6.80
C THR A 44 15.34 -3.90 -7.66
N ILE A 45 14.46 -4.15 -8.63
CA ILE A 45 13.79 -3.13 -9.44
C ILE A 45 12.29 -3.39 -9.38
N GLY A 46 11.52 -2.40 -8.93
CA GLY A 46 10.07 -2.54 -8.81
C GLY A 46 9.38 -1.20 -8.64
N THR A 47 8.06 -1.23 -8.51
CA THR A 47 7.30 -0.07 -8.05
C THR A 47 7.39 0.08 -6.54
N PHE A 48 7.11 1.28 -6.02
CA PHE A 48 6.98 1.52 -4.57
C PHE A 48 6.13 0.43 -3.89
N HIS A 49 4.91 0.20 -4.38
CA HIS A 49 4.02 -0.83 -3.85
C HIS A 49 4.63 -2.24 -3.89
N SER A 50 5.24 -2.65 -5.01
CA SER A 50 5.82 -4.00 -5.11
C SER A 50 7.00 -4.21 -4.17
N VAL A 51 7.82 -3.18 -3.97
CA VAL A 51 8.98 -3.20 -3.08
C VAL A 51 8.51 -3.25 -1.64
N CYS A 52 7.56 -2.39 -1.26
CA CYS A 52 7.00 -2.36 0.09
C CYS A 52 6.22 -3.64 0.40
N ALA A 53 5.43 -4.18 -0.52
CA ALA A 53 4.75 -5.46 -0.32
C ALA A 53 5.76 -6.59 -0.06
N ARG A 54 6.87 -6.64 -0.81
CA ARG A 54 7.93 -7.63 -0.57
C ARG A 54 8.56 -7.46 0.81
N LEU A 55 8.87 -6.21 1.21
CA LEU A 55 9.40 -5.90 2.54
C LEU A 55 8.44 -6.34 3.64
N LEU A 56 7.15 -5.99 3.52
CA LEU A 56 6.12 -6.35 4.49
C LEU A 56 5.95 -7.86 4.63
N ARG A 57 6.07 -8.63 3.56
CA ARG A 57 6.01 -10.11 3.64
C ARG A 57 7.19 -10.69 4.41
N VAL A 58 8.38 -10.11 4.26
CA VAL A 58 9.59 -10.53 5.01
C VAL A 58 9.47 -10.15 6.48
N GLU A 59 8.99 -8.94 6.76
CA GLU A 59 8.92 -8.38 8.11
C GLU A 59 7.57 -8.60 8.82
N ALA A 60 6.67 -9.39 8.22
CA ALA A 60 5.28 -9.56 8.66
C ALA A 60 5.15 -9.93 10.15
N LYS A 61 6.09 -10.75 10.64
CA LYS A 61 6.18 -11.19 12.04
C LYS A 61 6.31 -10.04 13.05
N HIS A 62 6.86 -8.89 12.64
CA HIS A 62 7.03 -7.71 13.49
C HIS A 62 5.78 -6.83 13.54
N LEU A 63 4.91 -6.93 12.52
CA LEU A 63 3.73 -6.08 12.37
C LEU A 63 2.42 -6.77 12.76
N ASN A 64 2.49 -8.04 13.22
CA ASN A 64 1.33 -8.87 13.53
C ASN A 64 0.33 -8.90 12.34
N ILE A 65 0.87 -9.08 11.14
CA ILE A 65 0.13 -9.31 9.89
C ILE A 65 0.56 -10.66 9.32
N SER A 66 -0.31 -11.30 8.54
CA SER A 66 0.05 -12.51 7.81
C SER A 66 1.07 -12.20 6.71
N PRO A 67 2.16 -12.98 6.53
CA PRO A 67 3.05 -12.82 5.36
C PRO A 67 2.36 -13.19 4.03
N HIS A 68 1.15 -13.76 4.09
CA HIS A 68 0.35 -14.14 2.94
C HIS A 68 -0.84 -13.20 2.73
N PHE A 69 -0.74 -11.95 3.20
CA PHE A 69 -1.84 -11.01 3.08
C PHE A 69 -2.32 -10.82 1.64
N ALA A 70 -3.63 -10.70 1.46
CA ALA A 70 -4.24 -10.27 0.21
C ALA A 70 -3.99 -8.77 -0.02
N ILE A 71 -3.84 -8.36 -1.28
CA ILE A 71 -3.74 -6.94 -1.64
C ILE A 71 -5.06 -6.56 -2.30
N TYR A 72 -5.84 -5.72 -1.62
CA TYR A 72 -7.16 -5.31 -2.08
C TYR A 72 -7.05 -4.21 -3.13
N ASP A 73 -7.62 -4.48 -4.29
CA ASP A 73 -7.76 -3.49 -5.34
C ASP A 73 -8.93 -2.52 -5.06
N VAL A 74 -9.20 -1.60 -5.99
CA VAL A 74 -10.24 -0.60 -5.80
C VAL A 74 -11.62 -1.25 -5.62
N GLN A 75 -11.91 -2.33 -6.33
CA GLN A 75 -13.20 -3.02 -6.27
C GLN A 75 -13.33 -3.79 -4.95
N ASP A 76 -12.28 -4.49 -4.52
CA ASP A 76 -12.25 -5.20 -3.24
C ASP A 76 -12.47 -4.23 -2.06
N GLN A 77 -11.82 -3.07 -2.09
CA GLN A 77 -12.00 -2.02 -1.08
C GLN A 77 -13.44 -1.50 -1.05
N LEU A 78 -14.04 -1.27 -2.23
CA LEU A 78 -15.42 -0.79 -2.34
C LEU A 78 -16.41 -1.82 -1.79
N ASP A 79 -16.19 -3.11 -2.05
CA ASP A 79 -17.07 -4.17 -1.58
C ASP A 79 -16.94 -4.37 -0.07
N LEU A 80 -15.72 -4.32 0.48
CA LEU A 80 -15.52 -4.32 1.92
C LEU A 80 -16.17 -3.11 2.61
N LEU A 81 -16.04 -1.91 2.03
CA LEU A 81 -16.67 -0.70 2.55
C LEU A 81 -18.20 -0.79 2.54
N LYS A 82 -18.83 -1.43 1.56
CA LYS A 82 -20.29 -1.66 1.57
C LYS A 82 -20.70 -2.52 2.77
N VAL A 83 -19.92 -3.55 3.10
CA VAL A 83 -20.16 -4.41 4.27
C VAL A 83 -20.01 -3.61 5.56
N VAL A 84 -18.93 -2.84 5.68
CA VAL A 84 -18.65 -1.99 6.86
C VAL A 84 -19.76 -0.95 7.08
N LEU A 85 -20.17 -0.24 6.03
CA LEU A 85 -21.23 0.78 6.12
C LEU A 85 -22.56 0.17 6.54
N LYS A 86 -22.90 -1.02 6.00
CA LYS A 86 -24.10 -1.76 6.41
C LYS A 86 -24.04 -2.16 7.89
N GLY A 87 -22.89 -2.65 8.35
CA GLY A 87 -22.69 -3.02 9.76
C GLY A 87 -22.82 -1.85 10.74
N LEU A 88 -22.46 -0.63 10.30
CA LEU A 88 -22.57 0.60 11.09
C LEU A 88 -23.91 1.33 10.94
N ASN A 89 -24.88 0.73 10.22
CA ASN A 89 -26.17 1.36 9.89
C ASN A 89 -26.04 2.74 9.25
N VAL A 90 -25.03 2.92 8.38
CA VAL A 90 -24.81 4.16 7.64
C VAL A 90 -25.52 4.07 6.28
N PRO A 91 -26.55 4.90 6.02
CA PRO A 91 -27.24 4.91 4.73
C PRO A 91 -26.30 5.33 3.59
N LYS A 92 -26.48 4.74 2.41
CA LYS A 92 -25.67 5.06 1.22
C LYS A 92 -25.85 6.52 0.77
N GLU A 93 -27.02 7.08 1.06
CA GLU A 93 -27.41 8.46 0.76
C GLU A 93 -26.61 9.45 1.62
N GLN A 94 -26.19 9.03 2.82
CA GLN A 94 -25.36 9.84 3.71
C GLN A 94 -23.88 9.75 3.34
N LEU A 95 -23.38 8.54 3.06
CA LEU A 95 -21.98 8.28 2.73
C LEU A 95 -21.86 7.18 1.67
N SER A 96 -21.37 7.53 0.48
CA SER A 96 -21.09 6.54 -0.55
C SER A 96 -19.76 5.81 -0.32
N PRO A 97 -19.65 4.50 -0.64
CA PRO A 97 -18.41 3.74 -0.52
C PRO A 97 -17.22 4.38 -1.24
N ASN A 98 -17.44 4.97 -2.41
CA ASN A 98 -16.38 5.62 -3.19
C ASN A 98 -15.87 6.91 -2.53
N HIS A 99 -16.79 7.70 -1.96
CA HIS A 99 -16.43 8.92 -1.23
C HIS A 99 -15.60 8.57 0.02
N ILE A 100 -16.05 7.61 0.82
CA ILE A 100 -15.33 7.22 2.04
C ILE A 100 -13.97 6.57 1.72
N ARG A 101 -13.87 5.75 0.65
CA ARG A 101 -12.57 5.20 0.20
C ARG A 101 -11.58 6.32 -0.11
N ASN A 102 -12.00 7.33 -0.87
CA ASN A 102 -11.14 8.46 -1.22
C ASN A 102 -10.71 9.25 0.03
N GLN A 103 -11.61 9.42 1.00
CA GLN A 103 -11.30 10.10 2.25
C GLN A 103 -10.31 9.30 3.11
N ILE A 104 -10.47 7.98 3.20
CA ILE A 104 -9.54 7.09 3.89
C ILE A 104 -8.17 7.12 3.22
N SER A 105 -8.13 7.01 1.89
CA SER A 105 -6.88 7.09 1.11
C SER A 105 -6.17 8.42 1.32
N TYR A 106 -6.90 9.55 1.32
CA TYR A 106 -6.34 10.86 1.64
C TYR A 106 -5.71 10.88 3.05
N LEU A 107 -6.39 10.32 4.05
CA LEU A 107 -5.87 10.27 5.42
C LEU A 107 -4.62 9.40 5.52
N LYS A 108 -4.61 8.21 4.89
CA LYS A 108 -3.44 7.31 4.85
C LYS A 108 -2.24 7.97 4.16
N ASN A 109 -2.44 8.62 3.02
CA ASN A 109 -1.39 9.36 2.31
C ASN A 109 -0.84 10.56 3.11
N LYS A 110 -1.58 11.07 4.09
CA LYS A 110 -1.12 12.07 5.06
C LYS A 110 -0.58 11.48 6.36
N MET A 111 -0.44 10.15 6.44
CA MET A 111 -0.03 9.41 7.65
C MET A 111 -0.95 9.69 8.85
N ILE A 112 -2.24 9.92 8.60
CA ILE A 112 -3.24 10.20 9.63
C ILE A 112 -3.97 8.90 9.97
N THR A 113 -3.73 8.41 11.19
CA THR A 113 -4.44 7.25 11.76
C THR A 113 -5.88 7.63 12.17
N PRO A 114 -6.79 6.64 12.32
CA PRO A 114 -8.14 6.92 12.82
C PRO A 114 -8.14 7.64 14.18
N SER A 115 -7.26 7.25 15.10
CA SER A 115 -7.09 7.89 16.42
C SER A 115 -6.60 9.34 16.32
N THR A 116 -5.76 9.65 15.34
CA THR A 116 -5.31 11.02 15.08
C THR A 116 -6.40 11.87 14.45
N GLN A 117 -7.15 11.31 13.50
CA GLN A 117 -8.28 12.00 12.89
C GLN A 117 -9.40 12.24 13.90
N LEU A 118 -9.65 11.32 14.85
CA LEU A 118 -10.63 11.50 15.93
C LEU A 118 -10.38 12.78 16.73
N ARG A 119 -9.11 13.08 17.03
CA ARG A 119 -8.70 14.28 17.78
C ARG A 119 -8.89 15.58 16.99
N LYS A 120 -8.84 15.50 15.65
CA LYS A 120 -8.99 16.65 14.75
C LYS A 120 -10.44 16.88 14.31
N ALA A 121 -11.26 15.84 14.30
CA ALA A 121 -12.64 15.89 13.83
C ALA A 121 -13.50 16.90 14.61
N ARG A 122 -14.14 17.82 13.89
CA ARG A 122 -15.03 18.84 14.45
C ARG A 122 -16.49 18.62 14.06
N THR A 123 -16.72 18.07 12.88
CA THR A 123 -18.07 17.86 12.34
C THR A 123 -18.59 16.44 12.61
N ILE A 124 -19.91 16.28 12.54
CA ILE A 124 -20.56 14.96 12.63
C ILE A 124 -20.07 14.04 11.50
N LEU A 125 -19.89 14.60 10.30
CA LEU A 125 -19.39 13.87 9.14
C LEU A 125 -17.98 13.33 9.38
N GLU A 126 -17.05 14.16 9.86
CA GLU A 126 -15.68 13.73 10.15
C GLU A 126 -15.64 12.63 11.22
N LYS A 127 -16.45 12.76 12.28
CA LYS A 127 -16.54 11.71 13.31
C LYS A 127 -17.05 10.40 12.72
N LYS A 128 -18.03 10.47 11.82
CA LYS A 128 -18.54 9.28 11.12
C LYS A 128 -17.49 8.66 10.18
N VAL A 129 -16.72 9.48 9.48
CA VAL A 129 -15.57 9.03 8.67
C VAL A 129 -14.55 8.27 9.52
N VAL A 130 -14.24 8.75 10.72
CA VAL A 130 -13.31 8.09 11.65
C VAL A 130 -13.84 6.73 12.10
N GLU A 131 -15.13 6.65 12.41
CA GLU A 131 -15.80 5.40 12.79
C GLU A 131 -15.71 4.36 11.65
N VAL A 132 -16.07 4.77 10.43
CA VAL A 132 -15.97 3.90 9.25
C VAL A 132 -14.53 3.51 8.96
N TYR A 133 -13.58 4.44 9.04
CA TYR A 133 -12.16 4.16 8.83
C TYR A 133 -11.63 3.14 9.85
N SER A 134 -11.97 3.29 11.12
CA SER A 134 -11.57 2.35 12.18
C SER A 134 -12.13 0.95 11.92
N ALA A 135 -13.41 0.85 11.57
CA ALA A 135 -14.06 -0.41 11.25
C ALA A 135 -13.48 -1.05 9.97
N TYR A 136 -13.16 -0.25 8.96
CA TYR A 136 -12.55 -0.70 7.72
C TYR A 136 -11.14 -1.27 7.94
N GLN A 137 -10.27 -0.60 8.69
CA GLN A 137 -8.94 -1.15 9.02
C GLN A 137 -9.03 -2.44 9.83
N LYS A 138 -10.01 -2.54 10.73
CA LYS A 138 -10.26 -3.78 11.48
C LYS A 138 -10.69 -4.91 10.54
N ALA A 139 -11.61 -4.63 9.62
CA ALA A 139 -12.11 -5.60 8.66
C ALA A 139 -11.01 -6.08 7.69
N LEU A 140 -10.12 -5.18 7.23
CA LEU A 140 -8.93 -5.56 6.45
C LEU A 140 -8.06 -6.55 7.23
N LYS A 141 -7.76 -6.25 8.49
CA LYS A 141 -6.98 -7.16 9.35
C LYS A 141 -7.65 -8.51 9.57
N GLU A 142 -8.97 -8.52 9.78
CA GLU A 142 -9.76 -9.76 9.95
C GLU A 142 -9.78 -10.63 8.68
N ASN A 143 -9.57 -10.03 7.50
CA ASN A 143 -9.48 -10.73 6.22
C ASN A 143 -8.03 -11.01 5.79
N ASP A 144 -7.04 -10.79 6.67
CA ASP A 144 -5.61 -10.85 6.33
C ASP A 144 -5.31 -10.06 5.05
N ALA A 145 -5.84 -8.85 4.94
CA ALA A 145 -5.76 -8.03 3.75
C ALA A 145 -5.13 -6.66 4.03
N LEU A 146 -4.45 -6.10 3.04
CA LEU A 146 -3.95 -4.73 3.00
C LEU A 146 -4.43 -4.05 1.71
N ASP A 147 -4.72 -2.75 1.75
CA ASP A 147 -4.90 -1.99 0.52
C ASP A 147 -3.59 -1.33 0.06
N PHE A 148 -3.61 -0.71 -1.12
CA PHE A 148 -2.41 -0.09 -1.70
C PHE A 148 -1.79 0.99 -0.81
N ASP A 149 -2.60 1.76 -0.08
CA ASP A 149 -2.10 2.80 0.80
C ASP A 149 -1.43 2.20 2.06
N ASP A 150 -1.96 1.08 2.58
CA ASP A 150 -1.33 0.35 3.70
C ASP A 150 0.07 -0.15 3.34
N LEU A 151 0.28 -0.57 2.08
CA LEU A 151 1.61 -1.01 1.61
C LEU A 151 2.66 0.09 1.79
N LEU A 152 2.28 1.36 1.67
CA LEU A 152 3.20 2.48 1.82
C LEU A 152 3.31 2.97 3.26
N LEU A 153 2.27 2.79 4.07
CA LEU A 153 2.21 3.29 5.44
C LEU A 153 2.91 2.37 6.44
N TYR A 154 2.74 1.05 6.32
CA TYR A 154 3.25 0.09 7.31
C TYR A 154 4.79 -0.02 7.38
N PRO A 155 5.56 0.21 6.30
CA PRO A 155 7.02 0.22 6.39
C PRO A 155 7.64 1.41 7.15
N LEU A 156 6.85 2.41 7.56
CA LEU A 156 7.31 3.66 8.20
C LEU A 156 7.17 3.60 9.73
#